data_AF-A0A061I326-F1
#
_entry.id   AF-A0A061I326-F1
#
_cell.length_a   1.000
_cell.length_b   1.000
_cell.length_c   1.000
_cell.angle_alpha   90.00
_cell.angle_beta   90.00
_cell.angle_gamma   90.00
#
_symmetry.space_group_name_H-M   'P 1'
#
loop_
_entity.id
_entity.type
_entity.pdbx_description
1 polymer ?
#
loop_
_entity_poly.entity_id
_entity_poly.type
_entity_poly.pdbx_seq_one_letter_code
_entity_poly.pdbx_strand_id
1 'polypeptide(L)'
;MARRALGPARSLLAALLAPALVALLVSPARGRGGLDHGDWDVDRRLPPLPPRDDAPRVARFVTHVSDWGAVATISTLEAVRGRSFADVISFSDGPPGAGSGVPYMYLSPLQQLVSDLQNFSISRGEIL
;
A
#
# COMPACT_ATOMS: atom_id res chain seq x y z
N MET A 1 -36.74 -24.77 -24.66
CA MET A 1 -36.96 -23.40 -24.12
C MET A 1 -37.34 -23.49 -22.64
N ALA A 2 -36.38 -23.64 -21.73
CA ALA A 2 -36.67 -23.72 -20.29
C ALA A 2 -35.94 -22.58 -19.57
N ARG A 3 -36.66 -21.48 -19.31
CA ARG A 3 -36.17 -20.39 -18.46
C ARG A 3 -36.10 -20.90 -17.02
N ARG A 4 -34.87 -21.08 -16.52
CA ARG A 4 -34.61 -21.46 -15.12
C ARG A 4 -35.00 -20.27 -14.24
N ALA A 5 -36.12 -20.38 -13.52
CA ALA A 5 -36.58 -19.36 -12.60
C ALA A 5 -35.51 -19.11 -11.52
N LEU A 6 -34.96 -17.90 -11.49
CA LEU A 6 -34.07 -17.46 -10.43
C LEU A 6 -34.92 -17.28 -9.16
N GLY A 7 -34.74 -18.14 -8.16
CA GLY A 7 -35.50 -18.08 -6.91
C GLY A 7 -35.33 -16.76 -6.15
N PRO A 8 -36.28 -16.39 -5.28
CA PRO A 8 -36.34 -15.08 -4.62
C PRO A 8 -35.10 -14.79 -3.77
N ALA A 9 -34.50 -15.82 -3.14
CA ALA A 9 -33.29 -15.69 -2.35
C ALA A 9 -32.06 -15.26 -3.17
N ARG A 10 -31.94 -15.72 -4.42
CA ARG A 10 -30.85 -15.31 -5.33
C ARG A 10 -31.02 -13.88 -5.82
N SER A 11 -32.26 -13.46 -6.05
CA SER A 11 -32.58 -12.09 -6.45
C SER A 11 -32.28 -11.09 -5.31
N LEU A 12 -32.66 -11.43 -4.08
CA LEU A 12 -32.37 -10.62 -2.89
C LEU A 12 -30.86 -10.54 -2.58
N LEU A 13 -30.14 -11.65 -2.68
CA LEU A 13 -28.69 -11.67 -2.50
C LEU A 13 -27.98 -10.81 -3.55
N ALA A 14 -28.38 -10.89 -4.81
CA ALA A 14 -27.83 -10.05 -5.88
C ALA A 14 -28.17 -8.56 -5.68
N ALA A 15 -29.40 -8.25 -5.25
CA ALA A 15 -29.84 -6.89 -4.97
C ALA A 15 -29.12 -6.23 -3.78
N LEU A 16 -28.61 -7.01 -2.84
CA LEU A 16 -27.82 -6.52 -1.70
C LEU A 16 -26.31 -6.48 -2.00
N LEU A 17 -25.78 -7.48 -2.70
CA LEU A 17 -24.36 -7.55 -3.02
C LEU A 17 -23.93 -6.52 -4.06
N ALA A 18 -24.77 -6.21 -5.05
CA ALA A 18 -24.44 -5.23 -6.08
C ALA A 18 -24.20 -3.81 -5.50
N PRO A 19 -25.08 -3.22 -4.68
CA PRO A 19 -24.83 -1.91 -4.09
C PRO A 19 -23.70 -1.93 -3.05
N ALA A 20 -23.50 -3.04 -2.31
CA ALA A 20 -22.37 -3.18 -1.39
C ALA A 20 -21.02 -3.21 -2.14
N LEU A 21 -20.96 -3.94 -3.26
CA LEU A 21 -19.78 -3.99 -4.12
C LEU A 21 -19.53 -2.63 -4.79
N VAL A 22 -20.57 -1.97 -5.29
CA VAL A 22 -20.47 -0.60 -5.84
C VAL A 22 -20.02 0.39 -4.77
N ALA A 23 -20.53 0.30 -3.54
CA ALA A 23 -20.07 1.15 -2.44
C ALA A 23 -18.60 0.88 -2.08
N LEU A 24 -18.13 -0.37 -2.14
CA LEU A 24 -16.73 -0.72 -1.94
C LEU A 24 -15.82 -0.26 -3.09
N LEU A 25 -16.30 -0.30 -4.33
CA LEU A 25 -15.54 0.09 -5.53
C LEU A 25 -15.54 1.61 -5.78
N VAL A 26 -16.61 2.31 -5.38
CA VAL A 26 -16.77 3.77 -5.53
C VAL A 26 -16.31 4.50 -4.27
N SER A 27 -16.16 3.81 -3.13
CA SER A 27 -15.43 4.38 -2.00
C SER A 27 -14.01 4.69 -2.48
N PRO A 28 -13.60 5.97 -2.55
CA PRO A 28 -12.21 6.25 -2.84
C PRO A 28 -11.42 5.54 -1.75
N ALA A 29 -10.43 4.74 -2.15
CA ALA A 29 -9.37 4.40 -1.24
C ALA A 29 -8.84 5.75 -0.75
N ARG A 30 -9.21 6.14 0.47
CA ARG A 30 -8.81 7.42 1.07
C ARG A 30 -7.33 7.34 1.42
N GLY A 31 -6.48 7.13 0.42
CA GLY A 31 -5.05 7.38 0.51
C GLY A 31 -4.83 8.88 0.63
N ARG A 32 -3.69 9.28 1.20
CA ARG A 32 -3.26 10.68 1.19
C ARG A 32 -2.63 11.17 -0.11
N GLY A 33 -2.49 10.27 -1.08
CA GLY A 33 -2.25 10.60 -2.48
C GLY A 33 -3.44 11.35 -3.10
N GLY A 34 -3.20 12.58 -3.53
CA GLY A 34 -4.20 13.53 -4.00
C GLY A 34 -5.05 13.02 -5.16
N LEU A 35 -6.33 13.40 -5.14
CA LEU A 35 -7.19 13.36 -6.31
C LEU A 35 -6.63 14.35 -7.35
N ASP A 36 -6.52 13.91 -8.61
CA ASP A 36 -6.30 14.77 -9.78
C ASP A 36 -5.00 15.59 -9.89
N HIS A 37 -3.88 15.12 -9.30
CA HIS A 37 -2.53 15.68 -9.48
C HIS A 37 -2.40 17.19 -9.14
N GLY A 38 -3.44 17.79 -8.54
CA GLY A 38 -3.68 19.23 -8.59
C GLY A 38 -4.28 19.83 -7.33
N ASP A 39 -4.48 19.04 -6.27
CA ASP A 39 -4.75 19.58 -4.95
C ASP A 39 -4.04 18.72 -3.90
N TRP A 40 -2.93 19.23 -3.34
CA TRP A 40 -2.29 18.68 -2.14
C TRP A 40 -3.12 19.01 -0.89
N ASP A 41 -4.43 18.83 -1.04
CA ASP A 41 -5.51 19.49 -0.33
C ASP A 41 -5.10 19.93 1.09
N VAL A 42 -4.94 21.25 1.20
CA VAL A 42 -4.61 22.00 2.41
C VAL A 42 -5.62 21.76 3.54
N ASP A 43 -6.79 21.19 3.23
CA ASP A 43 -7.78 20.78 4.23
C ASP A 43 -7.43 19.48 4.96
N ARG A 44 -6.39 18.75 4.52
CA ARG A 44 -5.90 17.57 5.24
C ARG A 44 -5.11 17.99 6.49
N ARG A 45 -5.84 18.22 7.59
CA ARG A 45 -5.25 18.39 8.92
C ARG A 45 -4.52 17.11 9.33
N LEU A 46 -3.20 17.10 9.12
CA LEU A 46 -2.33 16.11 9.73
C LEU A 46 -2.53 16.16 11.25
N PRO A 47 -2.44 15.01 11.95
CA PRO A 47 -2.37 15.04 13.39
C PRO A 47 -1.16 15.91 13.83
N PRO A 48 -1.20 16.50 15.03
CA PRO A 48 -0.06 17.27 15.51
C PRO A 48 1.18 16.36 15.56
N LEU A 49 2.32 16.92 15.14
CA LEU A 49 3.60 16.22 15.23
C LEU A 49 3.87 15.86 16.71
N PRO A 50 4.23 14.60 17.03
CA PRO A 50 4.63 14.23 18.38
C PRO A 50 5.87 15.02 18.85
N PRO A 51 6.12 15.10 20.17
CA PRO A 51 7.36 15.67 20.69
C PRO A 51 8.59 15.07 20.00
N ARG A 52 9.46 15.95 19.49
CA ARG A 52 10.58 15.57 18.60
C ARG A 52 11.63 14.69 19.27
N ASP A 53 11.69 14.75 20.59
CA ASP A 53 12.55 13.95 21.46
C ASP A 53 12.03 12.51 21.65
N ASP A 54 10.77 12.22 21.31
CA ASP A 54 10.24 10.85 21.24
C ASP A 54 10.37 10.29 19.82
N ALA A 55 11.59 9.83 19.52
CA ALA A 55 11.92 9.25 18.22
C ALA A 55 10.98 8.11 17.80
N PRO A 56 10.59 7.15 18.66
CA PRO A 56 9.62 6.11 18.30
C PRO A 56 8.25 6.67 17.87
N ARG A 57 7.69 7.64 18.60
CA ARG A 57 6.41 8.27 18.20
C ARG A 57 6.52 9.03 16.90
N VAL A 58 7.63 9.74 16.68
CA VAL A 58 7.89 10.46 15.43
C VAL A 58 8.00 9.47 14.26
N ALA A 59 8.71 8.35 14.43
CA ALA A 59 8.82 7.32 13.39
C ALA A 59 7.44 6.76 13.02
N ARG A 60 6.62 6.39 14.02
CA ARG A 60 5.25 5.92 13.78
C ARG A 60 4.37 6.97 13.11
N PHE A 61 4.50 8.23 13.52
CA PHE A 61 3.81 9.34 12.87
C PHE A 61 4.17 9.44 11.39
N VAL A 62 5.46 9.46 11.05
CA VAL A 62 5.92 9.54 9.66
C VAL A 62 5.42 8.35 8.86
N THR A 63 5.60 7.13 9.36
CA THR A 63 5.07 5.92 8.70
C THR A 63 3.57 6.01 8.44
N HIS A 64 2.78 6.49 9.41
CA HIS A 64 1.33 6.52 9.27
C HIS A 64 0.82 7.64 8.36
N VAL A 65 1.53 8.77 8.24
CA VAL A 65 1.10 9.90 7.40
C VAL A 65 1.63 9.84 5.96
N SER A 66 2.57 8.96 5.67
CA SER A 66 3.09 8.71 4.32
C SER A 66 2.27 7.64 3.59
N ASP A 67 1.88 7.89 2.33
CA ASP A 67 1.26 6.86 1.47
C ASP A 67 2.23 6.26 0.46
N TRP A 68 3.42 6.84 0.34
CA TRP A 68 4.47 6.41 -0.57
C TRP A 68 5.83 6.69 0.03
N GLY A 69 6.84 5.98 -0.46
CA GLY A 69 8.23 6.18 -0.07
C GLY A 69 9.19 5.53 -1.06
N ALA A 70 10.47 5.76 -0.85
CA ALA A 70 11.53 5.11 -1.60
C ALA A 70 11.94 3.82 -0.89
N VAL A 71 11.90 2.70 -1.60
CA VAL A 71 12.42 1.41 -1.12
C VAL A 71 13.68 1.08 -1.91
N ALA A 72 14.77 0.81 -1.20
CA ALA A 72 16.05 0.46 -1.80
C ALA A 72 16.29 -1.05 -1.74
N THR A 73 16.72 -1.63 -2.86
CA THR A 73 17.11 -3.03 -3.02
C THR A 73 18.53 -3.13 -3.58
N ILE A 74 19.11 -4.33 -3.52
CA ILE A 74 20.33 -4.66 -4.25
C ILE A 74 19.92 -5.21 -5.61
N SER A 75 20.34 -4.54 -6.68
CA SER A 75 19.92 -4.87 -8.02
C SER A 75 20.43 -6.23 -8.48
N THR A 76 19.53 -6.99 -9.09
CA THR A 76 19.79 -8.28 -9.74
C THR A 76 19.82 -8.16 -11.26
N LEU A 77 19.55 -6.96 -11.80
CA LEU A 77 19.66 -6.65 -13.21
C LEU A 77 21.12 -6.74 -13.66
N GLU A 78 21.40 -7.46 -14.75
CA GLU A 78 22.76 -7.77 -15.19
C GLU A 78 23.65 -6.53 -15.36
N ALA A 79 23.12 -5.46 -15.97
CA ALA A 79 23.86 -4.23 -16.24
C ALA A 79 24.35 -3.49 -14.99
N VAL A 80 23.68 -3.68 -13.84
CA VAL A 80 23.95 -2.96 -12.59
C VAL A 80 23.94 -3.88 -11.37
N ARG A 81 24.24 -5.17 -11.58
CA ARG A 81 24.16 -6.19 -10.53
C ARG A 81 24.98 -5.78 -9.29
N GLY A 82 24.38 -5.92 -8.12
CA GLY A 82 25.01 -5.58 -6.84
C GLY A 82 25.00 -4.09 -6.47
N ARG A 83 24.53 -3.21 -7.36
CA ARG A 83 24.33 -1.78 -7.05
C ARG A 83 23.02 -1.56 -6.30
N SER A 84 22.95 -0.48 -5.53
CA SER A 84 21.69 -0.02 -4.95
C SER A 84 20.73 0.42 -6.05
N PHE A 85 19.52 -0.11 -6.03
CA PHE A 85 18.40 0.34 -6.85
C PHE A 85 17.32 0.89 -5.92
N ALA A 86 16.66 1.98 -6.28
CA ALA A 86 15.59 2.57 -5.49
C ALA A 86 14.34 2.73 -6.35
N ASP A 87 13.20 2.34 -5.80
CA ASP A 87 11.89 2.48 -6.46
C ASP A 87 10.92 3.25 -5.55
N VAL A 88 9.97 3.95 -6.16
CA VAL A 88 8.90 4.67 -5.44
C VAL A 88 7.70 3.75 -5.34
N ILE A 89 7.33 3.40 -4.11
CA ILE A 89 6.29 2.41 -3.83
C ILE A 89 5.22 3.03 -2.94
N SER A 90 3.96 2.81 -3.30
CA SER A 90 2.85 3.10 -2.41
C SER A 90 2.81 2.08 -1.26
N PHE A 91 2.62 2.56 -0.04
CA PHE A 91 2.46 1.70 1.13
C PHE A 91 1.42 2.25 2.09
N SER A 92 0.94 1.40 3.00
CA SER A 92 0.06 1.79 4.09
C SER A 92 0.38 0.95 5.32
N ASP A 93 0.27 1.55 6.51
CA ASP A 93 0.42 0.85 7.78
C ASP A 93 -0.92 0.56 8.49
N GLY A 94 -2.04 0.97 7.89
CA GLY A 94 -3.39 0.82 8.44
C GLY A 94 -4.34 1.94 8.03
N PRO A 95 -5.65 1.80 8.31
CA PRO A 95 -6.63 2.84 8.05
C PRO A 95 -6.45 4.04 9.01
N PRO A 96 -7.07 5.20 8.72
CA PRO A 96 -6.98 6.39 9.58
C PRO A 96 -7.35 6.08 11.04
N GLY A 97 -6.46 6.44 11.98
CA GLY A 97 -6.68 6.21 13.41
C GLY A 97 -6.32 4.80 13.91
N ALA A 98 -5.91 3.89 13.02
CA ALA A 98 -5.49 2.53 13.38
C ALA A 98 -4.21 2.11 12.62
N GLY A 99 -3.22 3.02 12.54
CA GLY A 99 -1.90 2.73 12.01
C GLY A 99 -1.12 1.77 12.91
N SER A 100 -0.68 0.64 12.35
CA SER A 100 0.15 -0.35 13.06
C SER A 100 1.63 0.04 13.09
N GLY A 101 2.05 0.94 12.19
CA GLY A 101 3.42 1.25 11.87
C GLY A 101 4.19 0.14 11.13
N VAL A 102 3.52 -0.94 10.70
CA VAL A 102 4.10 -1.94 9.80
C VAL A 102 3.71 -1.58 8.37
N PRO A 103 4.66 -1.20 7.49
CA PRO A 103 4.32 -0.77 6.14
C PRO A 103 4.01 -1.99 5.26
N TYR A 104 2.80 -2.05 4.73
CA TYR A 104 2.36 -3.05 3.75
C TYR A 104 2.40 -2.47 2.35
N MET A 105 2.89 -3.26 1.40
CA MET A 105 2.96 -2.91 -0.02
C MET A 105 2.19 -3.93 -0.85
N TYR A 106 1.56 -3.47 -1.93
CA TYR A 106 0.98 -4.33 -2.94
C TYR A 106 1.84 -4.27 -4.19
N LEU A 107 2.52 -5.38 -4.49
CA LEU A 107 3.59 -5.43 -5.48
C LEU A 107 3.26 -6.42 -6.60
N SER A 108 3.63 -6.05 -7.82
CA SER A 108 3.57 -6.91 -8.99
C SER A 108 4.88 -7.69 -9.15
N PRO A 109 4.84 -9.00 -9.48
CA PRO A 109 6.04 -9.75 -9.87
C PRO A 109 6.81 -9.16 -11.05
N LEU A 110 6.18 -8.26 -11.83
CA LEU A 110 6.82 -7.55 -12.95
C LEU A 110 7.70 -6.37 -12.52
N GLN A 111 7.62 -5.92 -11.26
CA GLN A 111 8.46 -4.83 -10.76
C GLN A 111 9.90 -5.30 -10.53
N GLN A 112 10.88 -4.50 -10.95
CA GLN A 112 12.30 -4.80 -10.74
C GLN A 112 12.63 -5.00 -9.26
N LEU A 113 12.02 -4.20 -8.37
CA LEU A 113 12.14 -4.35 -6.92
C LEU A 113 11.73 -5.75 -6.43
N VAL A 114 10.69 -6.35 -6.99
CA VAL A 114 10.25 -7.71 -6.59
C VAL A 114 11.23 -8.77 -7.09
N SER A 115 11.75 -8.62 -8.32
CA SER A 115 12.81 -9.49 -8.82
C SER A 115 14.05 -9.43 -7.92
N ASP A 116 14.44 -8.23 -7.48
CA ASP A 116 15.55 -8.04 -6.55
C ASP A 116 15.29 -8.73 -5.20
N LEU A 117 14.08 -8.59 -4.63
CA LEU A 117 13.70 -9.23 -3.37
C LEU A 117 13.68 -10.76 -3.45
N GLN A 118 13.20 -11.33 -4.55
CA GLN A 118 13.09 -12.78 -4.73
C GLN A 118 14.46 -13.45 -4.96
N ASN A 119 15.34 -12.77 -5.67
CA ASN A 119 16.66 -13.29 -6.03
C ASN A 119 17.76 -12.83 -5.05
N PHE A 120 17.38 -12.09 -4.00
CA PHE A 120 18.28 -11.75 -2.92
C PHE A 120 18.65 -13.00 -2.13
N SER A 121 19.84 -13.53 -2.40
CA SER A 121 20.47 -14.55 -1.57
C SER A 121 21.31 -13.85 -0.51
N ILE A 122 20.91 -13.98 0.76
CA ILE A 122 21.88 -13.85 1.86
C ILE A 122 22.78 -15.07 1.71
N SER A 123 24.00 -14.89 1.20
CA SER A 123 25.05 -15.86 1.48
C SER A 123 25.18 -15.94 2.99
N ARG A 124 24.71 -17.04 3.59
CA ARG A 124 25.03 -17.36 4.99
C ARG A 124 26.53 -17.48 5.09
N GLY A 125 27.18 -16.43 5.59
CA GLY A 125 28.62 -16.43 5.76
C GLY A 125 29.12 -15.01 6.01
N GLU A 126 29.65 -14.81 7.22
CA GLU A 126 30.51 -13.70 7.62
C GLU A 126 29.81 -12.36 7.94
N ILE A 127 29.24 -12.33 9.14
CA ILE A 127 29.44 -11.17 10.02
C ILE A 127 30.38 -11.69 11.12
N LEU A 128 31.65 -11.23 11.07
CA LEU A 128 32.60 -11.30 12.18
C LEU A 128 32.16 -10.37 13.31
#